data_AF-A0A7K0CAT5-F1
#
_entry.id   AF-A0A7K0CAT5-F1
#
_cell.length_a   1.000
_cell.length_b   1.000
_cell.length_c   1.000
_cell.angle_alpha   90.00
_cell.angle_beta   90.00
_cell.angle_gamma   90.00
#
_symmetry.space_group_name_H-M   'P 1'
#
loop_
_entity.id
_entity.type
_entity.pdbx_description
1 polymer ?
#
loop_
_entity_poly.entity_id
_entity_poly.type
_entity_poly.pdbx_seq_one_letter_code
_entity_poly.pdbx_strand_id
1 'polypeptide(L)'
;MREIAVPDETSAHPRIGQESRTGAEPDDLSLRLASLSHPDATVRRAAVDGIKSHGGGDPRCVTALLPLLHDPDPMTRSLAWHVLTSWGPSTVPLLQEIRRAGPGRLRAVALTALAQIAGEDGLPARDRAAVERLIRIQLPGDRPKPLSGCWIHWIAVPTGDQQGILDLLGLTQPRPVTFVLANDVLDADSHHGRPECFARVFVSPELDGWTFVAGRWFDPIADERADEVLLACERLSARYGRAQAYYYGAQGDGSAWVVAENGVIIRRYSETGDGDDCLLTIGSPLQYERDRRVELGLAPDWDAAQVSENEEDEWKWAAFDMAPDLARAIGFSPLTIGSDTSMRGTGVLALTEYGSAHGVPAGAYSI
;
A
#
# COMPACT_ATOMS: atom_id res chain seq x y z
N MET A 1 -63.08 -51.11 -65.09
CA MET A 1 -63.85 -52.33 -64.78
C MET A 1 -62.96 -53.19 -63.88
N ARG A 2 -63.32 -53.34 -62.58
CA ARG A 2 -62.72 -54.22 -61.53
C ARG A 2 -61.29 -53.80 -61.06
N GLU A 3 -60.97 -53.40 -59.81
CA GLU A 3 -61.33 -53.84 -58.44
C GLU A 3 -61.02 -55.36 -58.26
N ILE A 4 -60.19 -55.90 -57.37
CA ILE A 4 -59.97 -55.82 -55.89
C ILE A 4 -58.62 -56.61 -55.64
N ALA A 5 -57.69 -56.32 -54.71
CA ALA A 5 -57.74 -56.65 -53.28
C ALA A 5 -56.54 -56.10 -52.46
N VAL A 6 -56.84 -55.77 -51.20
CA VAL A 6 -56.07 -55.20 -50.05
C VAL A 6 -55.87 -56.33 -49.00
N PRO A 7 -54.86 -56.38 -48.09
CA PRO A 7 -54.74 -55.59 -46.82
C PRO A 7 -53.30 -55.13 -46.47
N ASP A 8 -53.04 -53.97 -45.86
CA ASP A 8 -53.36 -53.42 -44.52
C ASP A 8 -52.49 -54.00 -43.38
N GLU A 9 -51.61 -53.15 -42.82
CA GLU A 9 -51.24 -53.18 -41.40
C GLU A 9 -50.74 -51.79 -40.95
N THR A 10 -51.69 -51.05 -40.38
CA THR A 10 -51.58 -50.00 -39.36
C THR A 10 -50.35 -50.02 -38.45
N SER A 11 -49.75 -48.85 -38.26
CA SER A 11 -49.36 -48.41 -36.92
C SER A 11 -49.63 -46.91 -36.74
N ALA A 12 -50.63 -46.64 -35.91
CA ALA A 12 -51.02 -45.32 -35.42
C ALA A 12 -50.16 -44.97 -34.20
N HIS A 13 -49.85 -43.68 -33.99
CA HIS A 13 -50.02 -43.04 -32.68
C HIS A 13 -50.10 -41.50 -32.80
N PRO A 14 -50.79 -40.85 -31.85
CA PRO A 14 -51.52 -39.60 -32.08
C PRO A 14 -50.76 -38.35 -31.65
N ARG A 15 -51.15 -37.21 -32.25
CA ARG A 15 -50.89 -35.86 -31.74
C ARG A 15 -51.56 -35.70 -30.38
N ILE A 16 -50.77 -35.50 -29.32
CA ILE A 16 -51.25 -35.02 -28.02
C ILE A 16 -50.33 -33.89 -27.55
N GLY A 17 -50.93 -32.73 -27.30
CA GLY A 17 -50.55 -31.79 -26.25
C GLY A 17 -49.24 -31.01 -26.44
N GLN A 18 -49.34 -29.80 -26.97
CA GLN A 18 -48.48 -28.72 -26.49
C GLN A 18 -48.81 -28.46 -25.01
N GLU A 19 -48.02 -29.04 -24.12
CA GLU A 19 -47.90 -28.52 -22.76
C GLU A 19 -46.84 -27.42 -22.76
N SER A 20 -47.33 -26.19 -22.61
CA SER A 20 -46.57 -24.99 -22.32
C SER A 20 -45.68 -25.22 -21.09
N ARG A 21 -44.41 -25.57 -21.30
CA ARG A 21 -43.37 -25.41 -20.28
C ARG A 21 -43.01 -23.93 -20.16
N THR A 22 -43.84 -23.18 -19.43
CA THR A 22 -43.44 -21.92 -18.80
C THR A 22 -42.62 -22.25 -17.57
N GLY A 23 -41.34 -22.50 -17.78
CA GLY A 23 -40.32 -22.54 -16.74
C GLY A 23 -39.04 -22.06 -17.39
N ALA A 24 -38.80 -20.75 -17.38
CA ALA A 24 -37.50 -20.23 -17.76
C ALA A 24 -36.48 -20.83 -16.79
N GLU A 25 -35.57 -21.66 -17.30
CA GLU A 25 -34.40 -22.06 -16.52
C GLU A 25 -33.74 -20.78 -15.98
N PRO A 26 -33.37 -20.73 -14.69
CA PRO A 26 -32.72 -19.56 -14.15
C PRO A 26 -31.48 -19.27 -14.99
N ASP A 27 -31.38 -18.04 -15.49
CA ASP A 27 -30.15 -17.53 -16.09
C ASP A 27 -28.96 -17.92 -15.20
N ASP A 28 -27.87 -18.37 -15.81
CA ASP A 28 -26.67 -18.90 -15.13
C ASP A 28 -26.15 -17.89 -14.08
N LEU A 29 -26.30 -16.60 -14.37
CA LEU A 29 -26.05 -15.53 -13.39
C LEU A 29 -27.00 -15.55 -12.19
N SER A 30 -28.30 -15.75 -12.40
CA SER A 30 -29.30 -15.83 -11.31
C SER A 30 -29.02 -16.99 -10.37
N LEU A 31 -28.59 -18.14 -10.92
CA LEU A 31 -28.16 -19.30 -10.12
C LEU A 31 -26.94 -18.94 -9.26
N ARG A 32 -25.91 -18.34 -9.86
CA ARG A 32 -24.71 -17.91 -9.12
C ARG A 32 -25.01 -16.89 -8.04
N LEU A 33 -25.84 -15.87 -8.33
CA LEU A 33 -26.25 -14.87 -7.34
C LEU A 33 -26.97 -15.50 -6.14
N ALA A 34 -27.80 -16.51 -6.37
CA ALA A 34 -28.43 -17.27 -5.29
C ALA A 34 -27.41 -18.07 -4.46
N SER A 35 -26.42 -18.69 -5.12
CA SER A 35 -25.37 -19.48 -4.48
C SER A 35 -24.41 -18.68 -3.58
N LEU A 36 -24.37 -17.34 -3.70
CA LEU A 36 -23.58 -16.47 -2.81
C LEU A 36 -24.06 -16.52 -1.34
N SER A 37 -25.29 -16.94 -1.07
CA SER A 37 -25.83 -17.10 0.30
C SER A 37 -25.82 -18.55 0.79
N HIS A 38 -25.15 -19.46 0.08
CA HIS A 38 -25.14 -20.89 0.42
C HIS A 38 -24.40 -21.15 1.75
N PRO A 39 -24.86 -22.09 2.60
CA PRO A 39 -24.20 -22.39 3.88
C PRO A 39 -22.76 -22.92 3.72
N ASP A 40 -22.50 -23.69 2.68
CA ASP A 40 -21.14 -24.18 2.34
C ASP A 40 -20.29 -23.08 1.68
N ALA A 41 -19.15 -22.76 2.29
CA ALA A 41 -18.18 -21.77 1.80
C ALA A 41 -17.60 -22.13 0.44
N THR A 42 -17.45 -23.41 0.09
CA THR A 42 -16.97 -23.85 -1.23
C THR A 42 -17.93 -23.45 -2.34
N VAL A 43 -19.23 -23.56 -2.08
CA VAL A 43 -20.27 -23.13 -3.02
C VAL A 43 -20.28 -21.60 -3.16
N ARG A 44 -20.13 -20.86 -2.04
CA ARG A 44 -20.01 -19.40 -2.08
C ARG A 44 -18.79 -18.95 -2.89
N ARG A 45 -17.62 -19.56 -2.68
CA ARG A 45 -16.40 -19.26 -3.45
C ARG A 45 -16.60 -19.50 -4.94
N ALA A 46 -17.12 -20.66 -5.33
CA ALA A 46 -17.41 -20.96 -6.73
C ALA A 46 -18.41 -19.96 -7.36
N ALA A 47 -19.38 -19.49 -6.57
CA ALA A 47 -20.31 -18.47 -7.01
C ALA A 47 -19.63 -17.10 -7.22
N VAL A 48 -18.74 -16.68 -6.30
CA VAL A 48 -17.94 -15.45 -6.44
C VAL A 48 -17.07 -15.52 -7.69
N ASP A 49 -16.36 -16.63 -7.91
CA ASP A 49 -15.54 -16.84 -9.11
C ASP A 49 -16.40 -16.77 -10.39
N GLY A 50 -17.56 -17.41 -10.37
CA GLY A 50 -18.45 -17.45 -11.53
C GLY A 50 -19.04 -16.10 -11.91
N ILE A 51 -19.16 -15.14 -10.98
CA ILE A 51 -19.65 -13.79 -11.31
C ILE A 51 -18.52 -12.82 -11.71
N LYS A 52 -17.23 -13.17 -11.49
CA LYS A 52 -16.07 -12.32 -11.83
C LYS A 52 -16.11 -11.82 -13.28
N SER A 53 -16.52 -12.66 -14.22
CA SER A 53 -16.59 -12.38 -15.66
C SER A 53 -17.68 -11.39 -16.08
N HIS A 54 -18.64 -11.09 -15.20
CA HIS A 54 -19.77 -10.19 -15.52
C HIS A 54 -19.41 -8.70 -15.36
N GLY A 55 -18.29 -8.40 -14.70
CA GLY A 55 -17.78 -7.04 -14.52
C GLY A 55 -18.55 -6.19 -13.49
N GLY A 56 -17.97 -5.03 -13.13
CA GLY A 56 -18.53 -4.10 -12.14
C GLY A 56 -19.71 -3.25 -12.62
N GLY A 57 -20.10 -3.40 -13.89
CA GLY A 57 -21.21 -2.65 -14.50
C GLY A 57 -22.60 -3.20 -14.18
N ASP A 58 -22.72 -4.45 -13.70
CA ASP A 58 -24.01 -5.03 -13.29
C ASP A 58 -24.28 -4.77 -11.81
N PRO A 59 -25.32 -3.99 -11.46
CA PRO A 59 -25.60 -3.68 -10.07
C PRO A 59 -25.96 -4.88 -9.20
N ARG A 60 -26.47 -5.95 -9.80
CA ARG A 60 -26.81 -7.19 -9.09
C ARG A 60 -25.56 -7.86 -8.54
N CYS A 61 -24.50 -7.92 -9.34
CA CYS A 61 -23.23 -8.54 -8.97
C CYS A 61 -22.54 -7.78 -7.84
N VAL A 62 -22.40 -6.46 -7.97
CA VAL A 62 -21.79 -5.62 -6.93
C VAL A 62 -22.59 -5.69 -5.63
N THR A 63 -23.92 -5.54 -5.70
CA THR A 63 -24.79 -5.59 -4.52
C THR A 63 -24.72 -6.94 -3.80
N ALA A 64 -24.65 -8.04 -4.54
CA ALA A 64 -24.58 -9.38 -3.97
C ALA A 64 -23.20 -9.73 -3.40
N LEU A 65 -22.12 -9.12 -3.90
CA LEU A 65 -20.77 -9.28 -3.35
C LEU A 65 -20.55 -8.56 -2.03
N LEU A 66 -21.18 -7.39 -1.81
CA LEU A 66 -20.91 -6.58 -0.61
C LEU A 66 -21.00 -7.37 0.70
N PRO A 67 -22.06 -8.17 0.99
CA PRO A 67 -22.11 -8.95 2.22
C PRO A 67 -20.91 -9.89 2.42
N LEU A 68 -20.30 -10.39 1.34
CA LEU A 68 -19.17 -11.32 1.39
C LEU A 68 -17.85 -10.64 1.75
N LEU A 69 -17.75 -9.31 1.69
CA LEU A 69 -16.57 -8.57 2.19
C LEU A 69 -16.35 -8.75 3.71
N HIS A 70 -17.35 -9.28 4.41
CA HIS A 70 -17.27 -9.69 5.82
C HIS A 70 -17.73 -11.14 6.02
N ASP A 71 -17.60 -12.00 4.99
CA ASP A 71 -17.93 -13.42 5.12
C ASP A 71 -17.13 -14.07 6.27
N PRO A 72 -17.72 -14.98 7.06
CA PRO A 72 -17.01 -15.69 8.12
C PRO A 72 -15.85 -16.54 7.59
N ASP A 73 -15.96 -17.06 6.36
CA ASP A 73 -14.87 -17.80 5.70
C ASP A 73 -13.80 -16.82 5.15
N PRO A 74 -12.54 -16.89 5.63
CA PRO A 74 -11.49 -15.98 5.20
C PRO A 74 -11.21 -16.00 3.70
N MET A 75 -11.32 -17.17 3.06
CA MET A 75 -11.05 -17.33 1.64
C MET A 75 -12.15 -16.68 0.78
N THR A 76 -13.41 -16.89 1.15
CA THR A 76 -14.57 -16.23 0.52
C THR A 76 -14.46 -14.71 0.62
N ARG A 77 -14.09 -14.20 1.80
CA ARG A 77 -13.87 -12.78 2.03
C ARG A 77 -12.76 -12.20 1.15
N SER A 78 -11.61 -12.86 1.11
CA SER A 78 -10.48 -12.47 0.25
C SER A 78 -10.87 -12.45 -1.23
N LEU A 79 -11.57 -13.50 -1.69
CA LEU A 79 -12.01 -13.61 -3.07
C LEU A 79 -13.02 -12.52 -3.45
N ALA A 80 -13.97 -12.19 -2.56
CA ALA A 80 -14.92 -11.13 -2.79
C ALA A 80 -14.23 -9.76 -2.94
N TRP A 81 -13.24 -9.47 -2.08
CA TRP A 81 -12.40 -8.28 -2.22
C TRP A 81 -11.62 -8.29 -3.53
N HIS A 82 -10.99 -9.41 -3.88
CA HIS A 82 -10.24 -9.54 -5.13
C HIS A 82 -11.11 -9.26 -6.37
N VAL A 83 -12.32 -9.85 -6.44
CA VAL A 83 -13.24 -9.61 -7.56
C VAL A 83 -13.66 -8.14 -7.61
N LEU A 84 -14.06 -7.56 -6.48
CA LEU A 84 -14.52 -6.18 -6.43
C LEU A 84 -13.40 -5.19 -6.83
N THR A 85 -12.18 -5.39 -6.31
CA THR A 85 -11.00 -4.60 -6.69
C THR A 85 -10.63 -4.79 -8.17
N SER A 86 -10.78 -6.00 -8.72
CA SER A 86 -10.51 -6.26 -10.15
C SER A 86 -11.47 -5.53 -11.09
N TRP A 87 -12.69 -5.23 -10.63
CA TRP A 87 -13.62 -4.38 -11.37
C TRP A 87 -13.31 -2.89 -11.22
N GLY A 88 -12.61 -2.51 -10.15
CA GLY A 88 -11.98 -1.21 -9.98
C GLY A 88 -12.96 -0.03 -10.01
N PRO A 89 -12.51 1.12 -10.55
CA PRO A 89 -13.28 2.38 -10.54
C PRO A 89 -14.69 2.30 -11.16
N SER A 90 -14.96 1.31 -12.02
CA SER A 90 -16.28 1.12 -12.63
C SER A 90 -17.40 0.88 -11.61
N THR A 91 -17.05 0.38 -10.41
CA THR A 91 -18.00 0.10 -9.33
C THR A 91 -18.37 1.33 -8.50
N VAL A 92 -17.58 2.41 -8.58
CA VAL A 92 -17.67 3.57 -7.69
C VAL A 92 -19.04 4.26 -7.72
N PRO A 93 -19.65 4.57 -8.89
CA PRO A 93 -20.96 5.24 -8.91
C PRO A 93 -22.04 4.43 -8.19
N LEU A 94 -22.02 3.11 -8.33
CA LEU A 94 -22.97 2.22 -7.67
C LEU A 94 -22.70 2.12 -6.17
N LEU A 95 -21.45 2.02 -5.75
CA LEU A 95 -21.09 2.00 -4.33
C LEU A 95 -21.49 3.32 -3.64
N GLN A 96 -21.34 4.46 -4.32
CA GLN A 96 -21.83 5.76 -3.85
C GLN A 96 -23.36 5.77 -3.70
N GLU A 97 -24.09 5.18 -4.65
CA GLU A 97 -25.54 5.08 -4.57
C GLU A 97 -26.01 4.16 -3.43
N ILE A 98 -25.36 3.00 -3.26
CA ILE A 98 -25.61 2.10 -2.13
C ILE A 98 -25.30 2.80 -0.81
N ARG A 99 -24.19 3.53 -0.71
CA ARG A 99 -23.84 4.33 0.47
C ARG A 99 -24.90 5.38 0.80
N ARG A 100 -25.48 6.03 -0.20
CA ARG A 100 -26.48 7.09 -0.07
C ARG A 100 -27.86 6.58 0.33
N ALA A 101 -28.38 5.59 -0.40
CA ALA A 101 -29.79 5.18 -0.35
C ALA A 101 -30.00 3.68 -0.10
N GLY A 102 -28.94 2.88 -0.02
CA GLY A 102 -29.04 1.44 0.18
C GLY A 102 -29.45 1.03 1.61
N PRO A 103 -29.72 -0.26 1.82
CA PRO A 103 -30.00 -0.81 3.15
C PRO A 103 -28.88 -0.51 4.15
N GLY A 104 -29.24 -0.28 5.43
CA GLY A 104 -28.30 0.10 6.50
C GLY A 104 -27.03 -0.75 6.56
N ARG A 105 -27.17 -2.08 6.49
CA ARG A 105 -26.04 -3.03 6.48
C ARG A 105 -25.11 -2.87 5.27
N LEU A 106 -25.65 -2.53 4.10
CA LEU A 106 -24.85 -2.35 2.88
C LEU A 106 -24.19 -0.98 2.81
N ARG A 107 -24.76 0.05 3.46
CA ARG A 107 -24.16 1.40 3.51
C ARG A 107 -22.81 1.44 4.21
N ALA A 108 -22.62 0.64 5.27
CA ALA A 108 -21.34 0.55 5.96
C ALA A 108 -20.30 -0.15 5.08
N VAL A 109 -20.69 -1.28 4.50
CA VAL A 109 -19.80 -2.06 3.64
C VAL A 109 -19.44 -1.32 2.34
N ALA A 110 -20.38 -0.59 1.76
CA ALA A 110 -20.13 0.26 0.60
C ALA A 110 -19.15 1.39 0.91
N LEU A 111 -19.15 1.94 2.14
CA LEU A 111 -18.15 2.93 2.56
C LEU A 111 -16.75 2.31 2.58
N THR A 112 -16.60 1.12 3.20
CA THR A 112 -15.32 0.39 3.22
C THR A 112 -14.84 0.07 1.81
N ALA A 113 -15.74 -0.38 0.92
CA ALA A 113 -15.41 -0.65 -0.48
C ALA A 113 -14.99 0.62 -1.23
N LEU A 114 -15.67 1.76 -1.03
CA LEU A 114 -15.28 3.03 -1.64
C LEU A 114 -13.91 3.48 -1.18
N ALA A 115 -13.64 3.41 0.13
CA ALA A 115 -12.34 3.78 0.69
C ALA A 115 -11.20 2.93 0.10
N GLN A 116 -11.43 1.64 -0.12
CA GLN A 116 -10.45 0.72 -0.70
C GLN A 116 -10.25 0.93 -2.22
N ILE A 117 -11.33 1.10 -2.99
CA ILE A 117 -11.28 1.09 -4.46
C ILE A 117 -10.96 2.47 -5.03
N ALA A 118 -11.46 3.52 -4.38
CA ALA A 118 -11.41 4.89 -4.91
C ALA A 118 -10.70 5.87 -3.98
N GLY A 119 -10.26 5.43 -2.80
CA GLY A 119 -9.64 6.30 -1.81
C GLY A 119 -10.60 7.36 -1.28
N GLU A 120 -10.04 8.37 -0.63
CA GLU A 120 -10.81 9.48 -0.06
C GLU A 120 -11.50 10.34 -1.12
N ASP A 121 -10.89 10.53 -2.28
CA ASP A 121 -11.48 11.32 -3.37
C ASP A 121 -12.72 10.66 -3.98
N GLY A 122 -12.82 9.32 -3.87
CA GLY A 122 -14.04 8.59 -4.23
C GLY A 122 -15.15 8.67 -3.19
N LEU A 123 -14.88 9.17 -1.98
CA LEU A 123 -15.88 9.26 -0.92
C LEU A 123 -16.87 10.40 -1.18
N PRO A 124 -18.17 10.21 -0.89
CA PRO A 124 -19.12 11.32 -0.85
C PRO A 124 -18.64 12.42 0.10
N ALA A 125 -18.91 13.69 -0.24
CA ALA A 125 -18.46 14.84 0.55
C ALA A 125 -18.79 14.76 2.05
N ARG A 126 -19.94 14.16 2.39
CA ARG A 126 -20.35 13.92 3.79
C ARG A 126 -19.41 12.96 4.51
N ASP A 127 -18.99 11.89 3.86
CA ASP A 127 -18.12 10.88 4.44
C ASP A 127 -16.69 11.43 4.58
N ARG A 128 -16.19 12.16 3.57
CA ARG A 128 -14.91 12.88 3.68
C ARG A 128 -14.91 13.88 4.83
N ALA A 129 -15.95 14.70 4.97
CA ALA A 129 -16.09 15.62 6.09
C ALA A 129 -16.16 14.91 7.46
N ALA A 130 -16.70 13.70 7.51
CA ALA A 130 -16.72 12.89 8.73
C ALA A 130 -15.32 12.37 9.08
N VAL A 131 -14.54 11.92 8.08
CA VAL A 131 -13.13 11.51 8.25
C VAL A 131 -12.29 12.70 8.73
N GLU A 132 -12.38 13.85 8.07
CA GLU A 132 -11.68 15.08 8.48
C GLU A 132 -12.04 15.50 9.91
N ARG A 133 -13.31 15.35 10.30
CA ARG A 133 -13.75 15.61 11.67
C ARG A 133 -13.15 14.61 12.66
N LEU A 134 -13.12 13.33 12.31
CA LEU A 134 -12.53 12.28 13.16
C LEU A 134 -11.05 12.55 13.39
N ILE A 135 -10.28 12.82 12.33
CA ILE A 135 -8.87 13.20 12.42
C ILE A 135 -8.71 14.36 13.39
N ARG A 136 -9.47 15.45 13.22
CA ARG A 136 -9.40 16.64 14.09
C ARG A 136 -9.69 16.34 15.56
N ILE A 137 -10.59 15.39 15.85
CA ILE A 137 -10.92 14.97 17.22
C ILE A 137 -9.79 14.12 17.81
N GLN A 138 -9.14 13.29 17.00
CA GLN A 138 -8.07 12.39 17.46
C GLN A 138 -6.73 13.12 17.64
N LEU A 139 -6.42 14.12 16.82
CA LEU A 139 -5.13 14.83 16.82
C LEU A 139 -4.62 15.29 18.22
N PRO A 140 -5.43 15.90 19.12
CA PRO A 140 -4.95 16.30 20.43
C PRO A 140 -4.46 15.13 21.31
N GLY A 141 -5.02 13.94 21.10
CA GLY A 141 -4.66 12.71 21.81
C GLY A 141 -3.64 11.85 21.07
N ASP A 142 -3.24 12.24 19.86
CA ASP A 142 -2.34 11.45 19.04
C ASP A 142 -0.95 11.35 19.67
N ARG A 143 -0.30 10.20 19.50
CA ARG A 143 1.00 9.92 20.09
C ARG A 143 1.91 9.31 19.03
N PRO A 144 3.22 9.57 19.09
CA PRO A 144 4.18 8.96 18.18
C PRO A 144 4.03 7.43 18.18
N LYS A 145 4.02 6.85 16.98
CA LYS A 145 4.00 5.41 16.75
C LYS A 145 5.17 5.04 15.85
N PRO A 146 5.79 3.87 16.05
CA PRO A 146 6.73 3.33 15.08
C PRO A 146 6.12 3.31 13.68
N LEU A 147 6.93 3.63 12.68
CA LEU A 147 6.55 3.26 11.33
C LEU A 147 6.57 1.75 11.18
N SER A 148 5.52 1.22 10.56
CA SER A 148 5.40 -0.19 10.23
C SER A 148 4.94 -0.32 8.78
N GLY A 149 5.58 -1.20 8.03
CA GLY A 149 5.19 -1.51 6.66
C GLY A 149 6.15 -2.50 6.03
N CYS A 150 5.81 -3.01 4.84
CA CYS A 150 6.66 -3.96 4.12
C CYS A 150 7.98 -3.31 3.68
N TRP A 151 7.91 -2.08 3.17
CA TRP A 151 9.07 -1.32 2.71
C TRP A 151 9.05 0.10 3.26
N ILE A 152 10.04 0.44 4.06
CA ILE A 152 10.09 1.71 4.79
C ILE A 152 11.23 2.54 4.19
N HIS A 153 10.89 3.75 3.75
CA HIS A 153 11.80 4.69 3.14
C HIS A 153 11.66 6.03 3.88
N TRP A 154 12.76 6.60 4.35
CA TRP A 154 12.69 7.88 5.05
C TRP A 154 13.96 8.71 4.93
N ILE A 155 13.79 10.02 5.05
CA ILE A 155 14.86 10.96 5.38
C ILE A 155 14.71 11.41 6.84
N ALA A 156 15.81 11.54 7.58
CA ALA A 156 15.87 12.12 8.92
C ALA A 156 16.76 13.37 8.94
N VAL A 157 16.28 14.44 9.60
CA VAL A 157 16.95 15.74 9.71
C VAL A 157 16.87 16.25 11.15
N PRO A 158 17.98 16.70 11.78
CA PRO A 158 18.01 17.17 13.17
C PRO A 158 17.46 18.59 13.28
N THR A 159 16.14 18.73 13.10
CA THR A 159 15.45 20.02 13.15
C THR A 159 13.99 19.85 13.59
N GLY A 160 13.41 20.90 14.17
CA GLY A 160 11.96 21.07 14.34
C GLY A 160 11.30 21.94 13.26
N ASP A 161 12.07 22.42 12.27
CA ASP A 161 11.60 23.26 11.16
C ASP A 161 10.85 22.44 10.09
N GLN A 162 9.67 21.93 10.45
CA GLN A 162 8.82 21.15 9.55
C GLN A 162 8.45 21.93 8.28
N GLN A 163 8.14 23.23 8.42
CA GLN A 163 7.80 24.08 7.28
C GLN A 163 9.01 24.28 6.35
N GLY A 164 10.19 24.52 6.90
CA GLY A 164 11.40 24.65 6.09
C GLY A 164 11.77 23.35 5.36
N ILE A 165 11.44 22.17 5.91
CA ILE A 165 11.55 20.89 5.20
C ILE A 165 10.57 20.82 4.04
N LEU A 166 9.28 21.15 4.27
CA LEU A 166 8.27 21.18 3.22
C LEU A 166 8.69 22.10 2.06
N ASP A 167 9.10 23.33 2.38
CA ASP A 167 9.50 24.34 1.41
C ASP A 167 10.75 23.93 0.61
N LEU A 168 11.77 23.39 1.30
CA LEU A 168 13.01 22.97 0.66
C LEU A 168 12.77 21.78 -0.28
N LEU A 169 11.92 20.84 0.10
CA LEU A 169 11.61 19.66 -0.71
C LEU A 169 10.53 19.92 -1.75
N GLY A 170 9.92 21.12 -1.79
CA GLY A 170 8.84 21.44 -2.73
C GLY A 170 7.55 20.65 -2.46
N LEU A 171 7.35 20.22 -1.21
CA LEU A 171 6.17 19.46 -0.79
C LEU A 171 4.98 20.40 -0.62
N THR A 172 3.82 20.03 -1.16
CA THR A 172 2.64 20.90 -1.19
C THR A 172 1.43 20.28 -0.50
N GLN A 173 0.40 21.09 -0.28
CA GLN A 173 -0.87 20.68 0.32
C GLN A 173 -0.71 19.89 1.64
N PRO A 174 0.10 20.36 2.61
CA PRO A 174 0.29 19.66 3.86
C PRO A 174 -1.05 19.54 4.60
N ARG A 175 -1.44 18.31 4.94
CA ARG A 175 -2.68 18.00 5.64
C ARG A 175 -2.38 17.28 6.95
N PRO A 176 -2.78 17.82 8.11
CA PRO A 176 -2.60 17.16 9.39
C PRO A 176 -3.24 15.77 9.43
N VAL A 177 -2.49 14.79 9.94
CA VAL A 177 -2.94 13.40 10.12
C VAL A 177 -2.45 12.84 11.46
N THR A 178 -3.09 11.78 11.93
CA THR A 178 -2.59 11.00 13.06
C THR A 178 -1.45 10.08 12.60
N PHE A 179 -0.60 9.63 13.53
CA PHE A 179 0.44 8.64 13.23
C PHE A 179 -0.13 7.33 12.69
N VAL A 180 -1.26 6.88 13.22
CA VAL A 180 -1.94 5.67 12.75
C VAL A 180 -2.34 5.82 11.28
N LEU A 181 -2.99 6.93 10.93
CA LEU A 181 -3.39 7.18 9.55
C LEU A 181 -2.18 7.34 8.62
N ALA A 182 -1.11 7.99 9.09
CA ALA A 182 0.12 8.09 8.31
C ALA A 182 0.71 6.71 8.00
N ASN A 183 0.74 5.79 8.97
CA ASN A 183 1.20 4.41 8.76
C ASN A 183 0.35 3.67 7.73
N ASP A 184 -0.98 3.69 7.89
CA ASP A 184 -1.89 3.00 6.98
C ASP A 184 -1.72 3.51 5.53
N VAL A 185 -1.52 4.83 5.38
CA VAL A 185 -1.24 5.48 4.09
C VAL A 185 0.09 5.04 3.50
N LEU A 186 1.16 5.08 4.29
CA LEU A 186 2.51 4.76 3.83
C LEU A 186 2.63 3.29 3.42
N ASP A 187 2.04 2.38 4.20
CA ASP A 187 2.03 0.95 3.88
C ASP A 187 1.26 0.71 2.59
N ALA A 188 0.06 1.29 2.44
CA ALA A 188 -0.71 1.18 1.22
C ALA A 188 0.06 1.71 -0.01
N ASP A 189 0.61 2.94 0.07
CA ASP A 189 1.41 3.55 -1.00
C ASP A 189 2.62 2.69 -1.39
N SER A 190 3.21 1.95 -0.43
CA SER A 190 4.35 1.07 -0.67
C SER A 190 4.04 -0.12 -1.59
N HIS A 191 2.77 -0.54 -1.64
CA HIS A 191 2.27 -1.62 -2.49
C HIS A 191 1.83 -1.17 -3.89
N HIS A 192 1.76 0.14 -4.15
CA HIS A 192 1.43 0.64 -5.48
C HIS A 192 2.61 0.54 -6.45
N GLY A 193 2.30 0.36 -7.73
CA GLY A 193 3.28 0.40 -8.80
C GLY A 193 3.88 1.79 -8.99
N ARG A 194 5.05 1.85 -9.61
CA ARG A 194 5.65 3.13 -10.04
C ARG A 194 4.88 3.68 -11.25
N PRO A 195 4.71 5.02 -11.36
CA PRO A 195 5.20 6.08 -10.46
C PRO A 195 4.21 6.46 -9.34
N GLU A 196 3.05 5.81 -9.24
CA GLU A 196 1.97 6.15 -8.30
C GLU A 196 2.42 6.13 -6.83
N CYS A 197 3.30 5.19 -6.47
CA CYS A 197 3.87 5.08 -5.11
C CYS A 197 4.71 6.30 -4.65
N PHE A 198 5.00 7.24 -5.57
CA PHE A 198 5.73 8.48 -5.28
C PHE A 198 4.85 9.70 -5.02
N ALA A 199 3.52 9.56 -4.98
CA ALA A 199 2.60 10.70 -4.98
C ALA A 199 2.63 11.55 -3.69
N ARG A 200 2.91 10.95 -2.54
CA ARG A 200 2.87 11.67 -1.27
C ARG A 200 3.86 11.11 -0.26
N VAL A 201 4.10 11.90 0.76
CA VAL A 201 4.97 11.57 1.89
C VAL A 201 4.34 12.02 3.19
N PHE A 202 4.74 11.39 4.29
CA PHE A 202 4.46 11.86 5.63
C PHE A 202 5.65 12.67 6.14
N VAL A 203 5.41 13.90 6.58
CA VAL A 203 6.39 14.72 7.32
C VAL A 203 6.00 14.66 8.80
N SER A 204 6.90 14.15 9.62
CA SER A 204 6.66 14.01 11.06
C SER A 204 6.55 15.37 11.75
N PRO A 205 5.91 15.45 12.92
CA PRO A 205 6.21 16.55 13.85
C PRO A 205 7.68 16.47 14.30
N GLU A 206 8.13 17.44 15.10
CA GLU A 206 9.43 17.30 15.76
C GLU A 206 9.36 16.19 16.81
N LEU A 207 10.28 15.23 16.73
CA LEU A 207 10.45 14.09 17.62
C LEU A 207 11.88 14.05 18.14
N ASP A 208 12.08 14.25 19.45
CA ASP A 208 13.41 14.27 20.08
C ASP A 208 14.44 15.17 19.35
N GLY A 209 13.99 16.29 18.79
CA GLY A 209 14.83 17.23 18.05
C GLY A 209 15.00 16.91 16.56
N TRP A 210 14.31 15.87 16.06
CA TRP A 210 14.37 15.43 14.67
C TRP A 210 13.03 15.59 13.97
N THR A 211 13.08 15.85 12.67
CA THR A 211 11.94 15.71 11.77
C THR A 211 12.33 14.69 10.71
N PHE A 212 11.46 13.72 10.45
CA PHE A 212 11.63 12.77 9.38
C PHE A 212 10.58 12.95 8.30
N VAL A 213 10.93 12.57 7.08
CA VAL A 213 10.01 12.49 5.95
C VAL A 213 9.99 11.06 5.46
N ALA A 214 8.82 10.42 5.45
CA ALA A 214 8.67 9.02 5.09
C ALA A 214 7.79 8.85 3.84
N GLY A 215 8.12 7.85 3.03
CA GLY A 215 7.40 7.49 1.80
C GLY A 215 8.37 7.07 0.71
N ARG A 216 7.89 6.26 -0.24
CA ARG A 216 8.72 5.70 -1.32
C ARG A 216 9.37 6.78 -2.20
N TRP A 217 8.88 8.02 -2.12
CA TRP A 217 9.55 9.20 -2.63
C TRP A 217 10.89 9.55 -1.92
N PHE A 218 11.41 8.71 -1.04
CA PHE A 218 12.78 8.81 -0.53
C PHE A 218 13.56 7.50 -0.66
N ASP A 219 13.22 6.70 -1.67
CA ASP A 219 13.98 5.51 -2.03
C ASP A 219 15.39 5.89 -2.51
N PRO A 220 16.45 5.60 -1.73
CA PRO A 220 17.83 6.01 -2.04
C PRO A 220 18.49 5.08 -3.06
N ILE A 221 17.79 4.05 -3.56
CA ILE A 221 18.34 3.04 -4.48
C ILE A 221 17.49 2.86 -5.74
N ALA A 222 16.27 3.39 -5.79
CA ALA A 222 15.47 3.43 -7.01
C ALA A 222 16.21 4.14 -8.16
N ASP A 223 16.39 3.45 -9.28
CA ASP A 223 17.01 4.00 -10.51
C ASP A 223 16.44 5.37 -10.91
N GLU A 224 15.13 5.57 -10.75
CA GLU A 224 14.46 6.79 -11.18
C GLU A 224 14.74 7.97 -10.26
N ARG A 225 15.18 7.75 -9.01
CA ARG A 225 15.16 8.77 -7.95
C ARG A 225 16.35 8.80 -6.99
N ALA A 226 17.22 7.81 -7.04
CA ALA A 226 18.42 7.71 -6.22
C ALA A 226 19.23 9.02 -6.19
N ASP A 227 19.48 9.62 -7.36
CA ASP A 227 20.23 10.86 -7.49
C ASP A 227 19.49 12.06 -6.88
N GLU A 228 18.17 12.12 -7.02
CA GLU A 228 17.37 13.19 -6.40
C GLU A 228 17.31 13.07 -4.88
N VAL A 229 17.36 11.85 -4.34
CA VAL A 229 17.48 11.62 -2.89
C VAL A 229 18.85 12.10 -2.38
N LEU A 230 19.93 11.90 -3.13
CA LEU A 230 21.24 12.48 -2.80
C LEU A 230 21.19 14.01 -2.79
N LEU A 231 20.64 14.63 -3.83
CA LEU A 231 20.47 16.08 -3.91
C LEU A 231 19.59 16.62 -2.75
N ALA A 232 18.55 15.88 -2.37
CA ALA A 232 17.72 16.23 -1.21
C ALA A 232 18.54 16.19 0.09
N CYS A 233 19.35 15.15 0.31
CA CYS A 233 20.24 15.04 1.47
C CYS A 233 21.30 16.15 1.49
N GLU A 234 21.92 16.49 0.36
CA GLU A 234 22.86 17.62 0.27
C GLU A 234 22.17 18.93 0.66
N ARG A 235 21.03 19.25 0.06
CA ARG A 235 20.31 20.51 0.33
C ARG A 235 19.85 20.61 1.78
N LEU A 236 19.31 19.52 2.35
CA LEU A 236 18.87 19.47 3.74
C LEU A 236 20.06 19.57 4.70
N SER A 237 21.14 18.84 4.46
CA SER A 237 22.34 18.89 5.31
C SER A 237 23.07 20.23 5.21
N ALA A 238 23.05 20.90 4.07
CA ALA A 238 23.59 22.26 3.92
C ALA A 238 22.83 23.28 4.80
N ARG A 239 21.50 23.09 4.98
CA ARG A 239 20.67 23.98 5.79
C ARG A 239 20.68 23.62 7.28
N TYR A 240 20.63 22.34 7.62
CA TYR A 240 20.44 21.85 9.00
C TYR A 240 21.67 21.14 9.57
N GLY A 241 22.82 21.25 8.90
CA GLY A 241 24.09 20.62 9.28
C GLY A 241 24.18 19.14 8.90
N ARG A 242 23.06 18.40 8.89
CA ARG A 242 23.05 16.96 8.59
C ARG A 242 21.71 16.51 8.01
N ALA A 243 21.76 15.51 7.14
CA ALA A 243 20.57 14.82 6.63
C ALA A 243 20.94 13.38 6.26
N GLN A 244 19.97 12.48 6.39
CA GLN A 244 20.22 11.05 6.22
C GLN A 244 19.02 10.43 5.53
N ALA A 245 19.24 9.57 4.53
CA ALA A 245 18.18 8.80 3.89
C ALA A 245 18.38 7.31 4.15
N TYR A 246 17.29 6.56 4.20
CA TYR A 246 17.29 5.15 4.52
C TYR A 246 16.22 4.40 3.74
N TYR A 247 16.53 3.15 3.44
CA TYR A 247 15.59 2.12 3.02
C TYR A 247 15.74 0.90 3.92
N TYR A 248 14.61 0.28 4.27
CA TYR A 248 14.55 -0.99 4.96
C TYR A 248 13.37 -1.84 4.45
N GLY A 249 13.69 -3.03 3.93
CA GLY A 249 12.72 -4.03 3.51
C GLY A 249 12.43 -5.02 4.63
N ALA A 250 11.34 -4.82 5.37
CA ALA A 250 10.98 -5.64 6.52
C ALA A 250 10.58 -7.09 6.14
N GLN A 251 10.46 -7.40 4.86
CA GLN A 251 10.23 -8.75 4.34
C GLN A 251 11.54 -9.48 3.98
N GLY A 252 12.70 -8.92 4.37
CA GLY A 252 14.00 -9.42 3.97
C GLY A 252 14.37 -9.00 2.55
N ASP A 253 14.14 -7.74 2.21
CA ASP A 253 14.52 -7.14 0.92
C ASP A 253 15.76 -6.23 1.05
N GLY A 254 16.45 -6.32 2.19
CA GLY A 254 17.68 -5.61 2.47
C GLY A 254 17.52 -4.19 2.99
N SER A 255 18.62 -3.45 2.98
CA SER A 255 18.68 -2.10 3.51
C SER A 255 19.70 -1.22 2.79
N ALA A 256 19.45 0.09 2.82
CA ALA A 256 20.36 1.07 2.25
C ALA A 256 20.36 2.36 3.07
N TRP A 257 21.46 3.11 3.01
CA TRP A 257 21.60 4.38 3.70
C TRP A 257 22.44 5.39 2.93
N VAL A 258 22.08 6.66 3.12
CA VAL A 258 22.82 7.84 2.70
C VAL A 258 23.03 8.72 3.92
N VAL A 259 24.24 9.23 4.11
CA VAL A 259 24.55 10.22 5.14
C VAL A 259 25.24 11.41 4.51
N ALA A 260 24.70 12.60 4.78
CA ALA A 260 25.21 13.87 4.31
C ALA A 260 25.46 14.83 5.49
N GLU A 261 26.57 15.56 5.42
CA GLU A 261 26.97 16.56 6.41
C GLU A 261 27.36 17.86 5.70
N ASN A 262 26.79 18.98 6.14
CA ASN A 262 27.09 20.32 5.64
C ASN A 262 27.06 20.45 4.10
N GLY A 263 26.13 19.77 3.44
CA GLY A 263 25.97 19.81 1.99
C GLY A 263 26.79 18.79 1.21
N VAL A 264 27.45 17.85 1.88
CA VAL A 264 28.31 16.85 1.23
C VAL A 264 27.85 15.44 1.62
N ILE A 265 27.66 14.57 0.63
CA ILE A 265 27.46 13.13 0.86
C ILE A 265 28.77 12.53 1.38
N ILE A 266 28.75 12.00 2.61
CA ILE A 266 29.91 11.35 3.22
C ILE A 266 29.85 9.82 3.14
N ARG A 267 28.65 9.27 2.99
CA ARG A 267 28.42 7.83 2.85
C ARG A 267 27.17 7.57 2.01
N ARG A 268 27.27 6.62 1.08
CA ARG A 268 26.13 5.89 0.51
C ARG A 268 26.50 4.40 0.49
N TYR A 269 25.55 3.57 0.87
CA TYR A 269 25.70 2.11 0.81
C TYR A 269 24.34 1.45 0.61
N SER A 270 24.34 0.33 -0.10
CA SER A 270 23.16 -0.51 -0.35
C SER A 270 23.55 -1.97 -0.17
N GLU A 271 22.65 -2.74 0.44
CA GLU A 271 22.70 -4.20 0.47
C GLU A 271 21.28 -4.73 0.41
N THR A 272 20.84 -5.05 -0.80
CA THR A 272 19.52 -5.60 -1.16
C THR A 272 19.61 -6.96 -1.83
N GLY A 273 20.82 -7.46 -2.06
CA GLY A 273 21.09 -8.64 -2.86
C GLY A 273 21.04 -8.37 -4.37
N ASP A 274 20.92 -7.10 -4.79
CA ASP A 274 21.04 -6.72 -6.19
C ASP A 274 22.53 -6.66 -6.58
N GLY A 275 22.86 -7.13 -7.79
CA GLY A 275 24.24 -7.10 -8.30
C GLY A 275 24.78 -5.68 -8.46
N ASP A 276 23.91 -4.69 -8.64
CA ASP A 276 24.29 -3.30 -8.85
C ASP A 276 24.45 -2.50 -7.54
N ASP A 277 24.17 -3.09 -6.37
CA ASP A 277 24.30 -2.45 -5.05
C ASP A 277 25.70 -1.83 -4.84
N CYS A 278 26.73 -2.55 -5.29
CA CYS A 278 28.12 -2.12 -5.19
C CYS A 278 28.41 -0.81 -5.94
N LEU A 279 27.68 -0.52 -7.03
CA LEU A 279 27.86 0.67 -7.85
C LEU A 279 27.39 1.95 -7.15
N LEU A 280 26.51 1.80 -6.14
CA LEU A 280 25.97 2.91 -5.38
C LEU A 280 26.88 3.34 -4.21
N THR A 281 27.98 2.62 -3.97
CA THR A 281 28.81 2.86 -2.79
C THR A 281 29.59 4.17 -2.88
N ILE A 282 29.41 5.05 -1.90
CA ILE A 282 30.17 6.31 -1.76
C ILE A 282 30.77 6.38 -0.35
N GLY A 283 32.00 6.87 -0.27
CA GLY A 283 32.68 7.18 0.99
C GLY A 283 33.15 5.95 1.77
N SER A 284 33.96 6.20 2.79
CA SER A 284 34.45 5.16 3.71
C SER A 284 33.35 4.73 4.69
N PRO A 285 33.38 3.49 5.20
CA PRO A 285 32.42 3.02 6.20
C PRO A 285 32.28 3.99 7.38
N LEU A 286 31.05 4.16 7.89
CA LEU A 286 30.77 4.94 9.08
C LEU A 286 31.30 4.24 10.33
N GLN A 287 31.42 4.97 11.45
CA GLN A 287 31.91 4.36 12.71
C GLN A 287 31.05 3.17 13.14
N TYR A 288 29.72 3.28 13.03
CA TYR A 288 28.81 2.18 13.34
C TYR A 288 29.07 0.94 12.47
N GLU A 289 29.33 1.13 11.16
CA GLU A 289 29.69 0.04 10.26
C GLU A 289 31.02 -0.60 10.68
N ARG A 290 32.04 0.20 10.99
CA ARG A 290 33.35 -0.29 11.46
C ARG A 290 33.24 -1.10 12.76
N ASP A 291 32.48 -0.58 13.73
CA ASP A 291 32.26 -1.26 15.01
C ASP A 291 31.57 -2.61 14.78
N ARG A 292 30.55 -2.65 13.91
CA ARG A 292 29.85 -3.88 13.54
C ARG A 292 30.77 -4.88 12.84
N ARG A 293 31.66 -4.42 11.96
CA ARG A 293 32.67 -5.29 11.32
C ARG A 293 33.60 -5.92 12.36
N VAL A 294 34.07 -5.14 13.33
CA VAL A 294 34.92 -5.65 14.42
C VAL A 294 34.18 -6.69 15.28
N GLU A 295 32.91 -6.48 15.58
CA GLU A 295 32.07 -7.46 16.31
C GLU A 295 31.94 -8.80 15.57
N LEU A 296 31.93 -8.77 14.23
CA LEU A 296 31.88 -9.95 13.36
C LEU A 296 33.27 -10.57 13.12
N GLY A 297 34.33 -10.00 13.70
CA GLY A 297 35.70 -10.44 13.47
C GLY A 297 36.28 -10.04 12.10
N LEU A 298 35.64 -9.10 11.41
CA LEU A 298 36.06 -8.57 10.12
C LEU A 298 37.01 -7.37 10.28
N ALA A 299 37.82 -7.09 9.25
CA ALA A 299 38.59 -5.86 9.21
C ALA A 299 37.68 -4.62 9.20
N PRO A 300 37.95 -3.58 10.02
CA PRO A 300 37.05 -2.43 10.17
C PRO A 300 36.92 -1.60 8.88
N ASP A 301 38.03 -1.43 8.16
CA ASP A 301 38.04 -0.74 6.87
C ASP A 301 37.85 -1.77 5.75
N TRP A 302 36.95 -1.48 4.82
CA TRP A 302 36.71 -2.35 3.66
C TRP A 302 37.79 -2.11 2.59
N ASP A 303 38.45 -3.18 2.16
CA ASP A 303 39.39 -3.20 1.04
C ASP A 303 39.05 -4.39 0.13
N ALA A 304 38.50 -4.11 -1.05
CA ALA A 304 38.14 -5.11 -2.05
C ALA A 304 39.31 -6.06 -2.42
N ALA A 305 40.56 -5.61 -2.29
CA ALA A 305 41.72 -6.42 -2.63
C ALA A 305 42.09 -7.46 -1.56
N GLN A 306 41.54 -7.34 -0.35
CA GLN A 306 41.94 -8.13 0.82
C GLN A 306 40.81 -8.99 1.41
N VAL A 307 39.55 -8.74 1.02
CA VAL A 307 38.37 -9.42 1.56
C VAL A 307 38.18 -10.78 0.86
N SER A 308 37.98 -11.83 1.65
CA SER A 308 37.58 -13.15 1.15
C SER A 308 36.07 -13.21 0.88
N GLU A 309 35.63 -14.13 0.02
CA GLU A 309 34.19 -14.34 -0.28
C GLU A 309 33.36 -14.57 1.00
N ASN A 310 33.90 -15.34 1.96
CA ASN A 310 33.20 -15.61 3.22
C ASN A 310 33.07 -14.37 4.12
N GLU A 311 34.08 -13.50 4.15
CA GLU A 311 34.02 -12.23 4.89
C GLU A 311 33.07 -11.23 4.23
N GLU A 312 32.98 -11.28 2.89
CA GLU A 312 32.00 -10.51 2.14
C GLU A 312 30.59 -10.96 2.47
N ASP A 313 30.30 -12.26 2.39
CA ASP A 313 28.99 -12.83 2.72
C ASP A 313 28.58 -12.47 4.17
N GLU A 314 29.47 -12.66 5.15
CA GLU A 314 29.19 -12.32 6.55
C GLU A 314 28.81 -10.83 6.72
N TRP A 315 29.50 -9.94 5.99
CA TRP A 315 29.16 -8.51 5.99
C TRP A 315 27.82 -8.24 5.31
N LYS A 316 27.54 -8.87 4.16
CA LYS A 316 26.26 -8.72 3.45
C LYS A 316 25.10 -9.09 4.36
N TRP A 317 25.17 -10.24 5.02
CA TRP A 317 24.15 -10.66 6.00
C TRP A 317 23.95 -9.65 7.12
N ALA A 318 25.02 -9.05 7.64
CA ALA A 318 24.91 -8.04 8.68
C ALA A 318 24.37 -6.69 8.18
N ALA A 319 24.73 -6.30 6.96
CA ALA A 319 24.30 -5.06 6.34
C ALA A 319 22.85 -5.12 5.83
N PHE A 320 22.36 -6.31 5.52
CA PHE A 320 21.01 -6.56 4.99
C PHE A 320 19.90 -5.97 5.88
N ASP A 321 20.05 -6.01 7.21
CA ASP A 321 19.06 -5.48 8.17
C ASP A 321 19.55 -4.22 8.92
N MET A 322 20.63 -3.58 8.47
CA MET A 322 21.37 -2.60 9.28
C MET A 322 20.71 -1.22 9.37
N ALA A 323 19.97 -0.78 8.35
CA ALA A 323 19.51 0.61 8.25
C ALA A 323 18.75 1.13 9.51
N PRO A 324 17.81 0.39 10.13
CA PRO A 324 17.11 0.88 11.32
C PRO A 324 18.03 1.12 12.53
N ASP A 325 18.98 0.21 12.76
CA ASP A 325 19.91 0.31 13.88
C ASP A 325 20.99 1.36 13.64
N LEU A 326 21.49 1.47 12.41
CA LEU A 326 22.40 2.54 12.01
C LEU A 326 21.70 3.89 12.20
N ALA A 327 20.48 4.06 11.69
CA ALA A 327 19.69 5.28 11.85
C ALA A 327 19.53 5.67 13.32
N ARG A 328 19.23 4.70 14.20
CA ARG A 328 19.13 4.94 15.65
C ARG A 328 20.47 5.31 16.27
N ALA A 329 21.56 4.66 15.86
CA ALA A 329 22.88 4.85 16.47
C ALA A 329 23.45 6.24 16.18
N ILE A 330 23.25 6.73 14.96
CA ILE A 330 23.85 8.00 14.55
C ILE A 330 22.84 9.15 14.51
N GLY A 331 21.53 8.91 14.41
CA GLY A 331 20.53 9.95 14.24
C GLY A 331 19.16 9.56 14.80
N PHE A 332 18.17 9.36 13.92
CA PHE A 332 16.81 9.02 14.30
C PHE A 332 16.24 7.90 13.43
N SER A 333 15.67 6.88 14.09
CA SER A 333 14.95 5.79 13.43
C SER A 333 13.45 5.87 13.72
N PRO A 334 12.59 6.01 12.69
CA PRO A 334 11.16 6.05 12.90
C PRO A 334 10.57 4.68 13.30
N LEU A 335 11.37 3.61 13.26
CA LEU A 335 10.96 2.27 13.69
C LEU A 335 11.06 2.06 15.20
N THR A 336 11.75 2.95 15.92
CA THR A 336 12.00 2.79 17.37
C THR A 336 11.29 3.83 18.22
N ILE A 337 10.32 4.54 17.65
CA ILE A 337 9.54 5.58 18.33
C ILE A 337 8.67 4.94 19.42
N GLY A 338 8.73 5.50 20.63
CA GLY A 338 8.02 4.99 21.79
C GLY A 338 7.13 6.02 22.47
N SER A 339 6.52 5.61 23.58
CA SER A 339 5.74 6.51 24.45
C SER A 339 6.60 7.57 25.15
N ASP A 340 7.92 7.36 25.18
CA ASP A 340 8.95 8.22 25.75
C ASP A 340 9.51 9.24 24.74
N THR A 341 9.28 9.06 23.44
CA THR A 341 9.66 10.03 22.40
C THR A 341 8.91 11.35 22.61
N SER A 342 9.67 12.43 22.85
CA SER A 342 9.10 13.77 22.98
C SER A 342 8.55 14.25 21.63
N MET A 343 7.41 14.93 21.63
CA MET A 343 6.75 15.37 20.41
C MET A 343 6.35 16.84 20.49
N ARG A 344 6.64 17.60 19.43
CA ARG A 344 6.15 18.98 19.23
C ARG A 344 5.59 19.17 17.83
N GLY A 345 4.35 19.65 17.75
CA GLY A 345 3.65 19.91 16.49
C GLY A 345 2.74 18.75 16.09
N THR A 346 2.44 18.66 14.79
CA THR A 346 1.55 17.64 14.23
C THR A 346 2.14 17.13 12.92
N GLY A 347 2.06 15.82 12.69
CA GLY A 347 2.50 15.24 11.43
C GLY A 347 1.53 15.58 10.29
N VAL A 348 2.06 15.66 9.08
CA VAL A 348 1.28 16.00 7.89
C VAL A 348 1.54 15.01 6.76
N LEU A 349 0.52 14.67 5.99
CA LEU A 349 0.73 14.15 4.64
C LEU A 349 0.88 15.33 3.70
N ALA A 350 1.88 15.30 2.84
CA ALA A 350 2.13 16.31 1.83
C ALA A 350 2.32 15.64 0.46
N LEU A 351 1.92 16.35 -0.59
CA LEU A 351 2.06 15.89 -1.96
C LEU A 351 3.44 16.23 -2.51
N THR A 352 3.99 15.30 -3.26
CA THR A 352 5.17 15.52 -4.10
C THR A 352 4.74 16.22 -5.39
N GLU A 353 5.69 16.64 -6.23
CA GLU A 353 5.39 17.20 -7.55
C GLU A 353 4.48 16.26 -8.37
N TYR A 354 4.78 14.96 -8.35
CA TYR A 354 3.96 13.96 -9.04
C TYR A 354 2.54 13.93 -8.49
N GLY A 355 2.36 13.86 -7.17
CA GLY A 355 1.04 13.81 -6.55
C GLY A 355 0.23 15.08 -6.75
N SER A 356 0.87 16.25 -6.77
CA SER A 356 0.20 17.51 -7.10
C SER A 356 -0.33 17.54 -8.53
N ALA A 357 0.39 16.94 -9.49
CA ALA A 357 0.02 16.93 -10.89
C ALA A 357 -0.97 15.82 -11.26
N HIS A 358 -0.88 14.64 -10.63
CA HIS A 358 -1.60 13.43 -11.04
C HIS A 358 -2.59 12.90 -9.99
N GLY A 359 -2.61 13.48 -8.78
CA GLY A 359 -3.37 12.98 -7.65
C GLY A 359 -2.65 11.87 -6.88
N VAL A 360 -3.35 11.26 -5.92
CA VAL A 360 -2.81 10.21 -5.05
C VAL A 360 -3.43 8.85 -5.38
N PRO A 361 -2.73 7.74 -5.11
CA PRO A 361 -3.29 6.40 -5.26
C PRO A 361 -4.56 6.21 -4.44
N ALA A 362 -5.46 5.38 -4.96
CA ALA A 362 -6.66 4.95 -4.24
C ALA A 362 -6.30 3.90 -3.18
N GLY A 363 -7.03 3.89 -2.05
CA GLY A 363 -6.84 2.91 -0.98
C GLY A 363 -5.81 3.36 0.05
N ALA A 364 -6.25 4.05 1.09
CA ALA A 364 -5.38 4.43 2.21
C ALA A 364 -6.13 4.83 3.49
N TYR A 365 -7.45 4.65 3.53
CA TYR A 365 -8.25 4.93 4.71
C TYR A 365 -8.89 3.65 5.20
N SER A 366 -8.19 2.95 6.08
CA SER A 366 -8.81 2.18 7.14
C SER A 366 -9.62 3.15 8.00
N ILE A 367 -10.90 3.35 7.65
CA ILE A 367 -11.86 4.11 8.47
C ILE A 367 -12.35 3.24 9.63
#